data_AF-A0A7J3B7H3-F1
#
_entry.id   AF-A0A7J3B7H3-F1
#
_cell.length_a   1.000
_cell.length_b   1.000
_cell.length_c   1.000
_cell.angle_alpha   90.00
_cell.angle_beta   90.00
_cell.angle_gamma   90.00
#
_symmetry.space_group_name_H-M   'P 1'
#
loop_
_entity.id
_entity.type
_entity.pdbx_description
1 polymer ?
#
loop_
_entity_poly.entity_id
_entity_poly.type
_entity_poly.pdbx_seq_one_letter_code
_entity_poly.pdbx_strand_id
1 'polypeptide(L)'
;MKILVLGGGIVGEGIIYALRRDHELVVADLNENRLQYLRKKYGIQTIKVNAAIDSLRDVMRGYDVVSGSLPGRFGMKVIKEACAAGTDLVDNSFMPEDFYSVEEEVKDAGITVVPDAGVAPGLSNIIVGHVYSKYGELDTVDIKVGGLPESNIPPLGYKVLFSPMDTLDEYTREVEVVKNGKVIREKPGEGIEYFFVNGLGSLEAFYTNGLRSLIRNVRARNMAEKTIRFRGHMEKIRMLM
;
A
#
# COMPACT_ATOMS: atom_id res chain seq x y z
N MET A 1 13.35 -13.80 15.02
CA MET A 1 13.85 -13.08 13.84
C MET A 1 14.22 -11.66 14.25
N LYS A 2 15.19 -11.07 13.54
CA LYS A 2 15.57 -9.68 13.62
C LYS A 2 14.96 -8.94 12.43
N ILE A 3 14.03 -8.03 12.72
CA ILE A 3 13.23 -7.34 11.70
C ILE A 3 13.55 -5.84 11.72
N LEU A 4 13.84 -5.30 10.54
CA LEU A 4 13.99 -3.85 10.33
C LEU A 4 12.68 -3.28 9.80
N VAL A 5 12.09 -2.32 10.49
CA VAL A 5 10.93 -1.55 10.01
C VAL A 5 11.43 -0.22 9.44
N LEU A 6 11.33 -0.05 8.12
CA LEU A 6 11.62 1.22 7.45
C LEU A 6 10.38 2.10 7.44
N GLY A 7 10.40 3.18 8.21
CA GLY A 7 9.28 4.11 8.40
C GLY A 7 8.53 3.82 9.70
N GLY A 8 8.62 4.75 10.65
CA GLY A 8 7.97 4.70 11.94
C GLY A 8 6.60 5.40 11.96
N GLY A 9 5.97 5.67 10.82
CA GLY A 9 4.67 6.34 10.71
C GLY A 9 3.50 5.58 11.36
N ILE A 10 2.26 5.91 10.99
CA ILE A 10 1.06 5.26 11.56
C ILE A 10 1.09 3.74 11.28
N VAL A 11 1.34 3.36 10.03
CA VAL A 11 1.38 1.95 9.61
C VAL A 11 2.58 1.22 10.23
N GLY A 12 3.78 1.80 10.15
CA GLY A 12 4.98 1.20 10.75
C GLY A 12 4.87 0.99 12.26
N GLU A 13 4.23 1.92 12.98
CA GLU A 13 3.91 1.72 14.41
C GLU A 13 2.93 0.55 14.62
N GLY A 14 1.94 0.37 13.74
CA GLY A 14 1.04 -0.78 13.77
C GLY A 14 1.79 -2.11 13.60
N ILE A 15 2.77 -2.16 12.69
CA ILE A 15 3.63 -3.32 12.47
C ILE A 15 4.49 -3.60 13.70
N ILE A 16 5.13 -2.57 14.26
CA ILE A 16 5.89 -2.67 15.51
C ILE A 16 4.99 -3.22 16.63
N TYR A 17 3.79 -2.68 16.77
CA TYR A 17 2.84 -3.18 17.75
C TYR A 17 2.54 -4.67 17.50
N ALA A 18 2.21 -5.08 16.28
CA ALA A 18 1.89 -6.47 16.00
C ALA A 18 3.05 -7.44 16.32
N LEU A 19 4.29 -7.06 16.02
CA LEU A 19 5.42 -7.98 15.99
C LEU A 19 6.34 -7.94 17.23
N ARG A 20 6.28 -6.88 18.05
CA ARG A 20 7.26 -6.63 19.14
C ARG A 20 7.38 -7.72 20.22
N ARG A 21 6.42 -8.65 20.32
CA ARG A 21 6.40 -9.68 21.36
C ARG A 21 7.22 -10.91 20.99
N ASP A 22 7.34 -11.18 19.69
CA ASP A 22 7.88 -12.44 19.18
C ASP A 22 9.21 -12.25 18.44
N HIS A 23 9.59 -11.00 18.16
CA HIS A 23 10.72 -10.65 17.29
C HIS A 23 11.56 -9.51 17.86
N GLU A 24 12.85 -9.51 17.50
CA GLU A 24 13.75 -8.37 17.76
C GLU A 24 13.48 -7.30 16.69
N LEU A 25 13.03 -6.13 17.11
CA LEU A 25 12.65 -5.04 16.21
C LEU A 25 13.62 -3.88 16.29
N VAL A 26 13.96 -3.37 15.11
CA VAL A 26 14.63 -2.08 14.94
C VAL A 26 13.79 -1.23 13.99
N VAL A 27 13.53 0.02 14.36
CA VAL A 27 12.83 0.98 13.48
C VAL A 27 13.79 2.02 12.93
N ALA A 28 13.71 2.27 11.62
CA ALA A 28 14.44 3.34 10.97
C ALA A 28 13.49 4.43 10.46
N ASP A 29 13.78 5.69 10.76
CA ASP A 29 12.98 6.83 10.32
C ASP A 29 13.86 8.10 10.23
N LEU A 30 13.41 9.09 9.45
CA LEU A 30 14.07 10.39 9.35
C LEU A 30 13.82 11.25 10.60
N ASN A 31 12.64 11.11 11.21
CA ASN A 31 12.14 11.97 12.26
C ASN A 31 12.61 11.50 13.65
N GLU A 32 13.57 12.21 14.22
CA GLU A 32 14.14 11.93 15.55
C GLU A 32 13.08 11.88 16.66
N ASN A 33 12.11 12.80 16.65
CA ASN A 33 11.05 12.85 17.66
C ASN A 33 10.17 11.59 17.58
N ARG A 34 9.92 11.10 16.36
CA ARG A 34 9.18 9.86 16.15
C ARG A 34 9.96 8.66 16.66
N LEU A 35 11.26 8.59 16.39
CA LEU A 35 12.13 7.53 16.91
C LEU A 35 12.16 7.54 18.45
N GLN A 36 12.33 8.70 19.08
CA GLN A 36 12.32 8.83 20.54
C GLN A 36 10.99 8.36 21.15
N TYR A 37 9.86 8.72 20.53
CA TYR A 37 8.54 8.25 20.92
C TYR A 37 8.44 6.73 20.88
N LEU A 38 8.83 6.11 19.74
CA LEU A 38 8.75 4.66 19.56
C LEU A 38 9.67 3.91 20.52
N ARG A 39 10.90 4.41 20.74
CA ARG A 39 11.83 3.88 21.73
C ARG A 39 11.22 3.89 23.13
N LYS A 40 10.64 5.02 23.56
CA LYS A 40 10.04 5.15 24.89
C LYS A 40 8.79 4.28 25.06
N LYS A 41 7.95 4.17 24.03
CA LYS A 41 6.68 3.45 24.09
C LYS A 41 6.84 1.93 24.03
N TYR A 42 7.77 1.44 23.21
CA TYR A 42 7.91 0.01 22.90
C TYR A 42 9.22 -0.61 23.38
N GLY A 43 10.21 0.19 23.81
CA GLY A 43 11.51 -0.33 24.25
C GLY A 43 12.37 -0.90 23.11
N ILE A 44 12.13 -0.49 21.87
CA ILE A 44 12.82 -1.00 20.68
C ILE A 44 14.02 -0.12 20.29
N GLN A 45 14.97 -0.71 19.56
CA GLN A 45 16.08 0.04 18.99
C GLN A 45 15.61 0.91 17.84
N THR A 46 16.31 2.02 17.61
CA THR A 46 15.95 2.99 16.57
C THR A 46 17.19 3.47 15.83
N ILE A 47 17.07 3.65 14.52
CA ILE A 47 18.13 4.17 13.65
C ILE A 47 17.59 5.39 12.91
N LYS A 48 18.36 6.47 12.88
CA LYS A 48 18.02 7.63 12.04
C LYS A 48 18.47 7.36 10.62
N VAL A 49 17.54 7.39 9.67
CA VAL A 49 17.82 7.15 8.25
C VAL A 49 16.98 8.09 7.39
N ASN A 50 17.62 8.73 6.44
CA ASN A 50 16.99 9.48 5.37
C ASN A 50 16.98 8.66 4.07
N ALA A 51 15.86 7.99 3.79
CA ALA A 51 15.71 7.16 2.58
C ALA A 51 15.93 7.92 1.26
N ALA A 52 15.93 9.26 1.24
CA ALA A 52 16.23 10.04 0.03
C ALA A 52 17.72 10.08 -0.33
N ILE A 53 18.61 10.07 0.66
CA ILE A 53 20.06 10.29 0.45
C ILE A 53 20.91 9.12 0.96
N ASP A 54 20.42 8.39 1.96
CA ASP A 54 21.16 7.29 2.55
C ASP A 54 21.03 6.01 1.71
N SER A 55 22.08 5.19 1.82
CA SER A 55 22.17 3.84 1.29
C SER A 55 21.39 2.90 2.22
N LEU A 56 20.26 2.38 1.73
CA LEU A 56 19.41 1.52 2.57
C LEU A 56 19.98 0.11 2.70
N ARG A 57 20.70 -0.39 1.69
CA ARG A 57 21.32 -1.72 1.72
C ARG A 57 22.19 -1.94 2.97
N ASP A 58 22.94 -0.92 3.37
CA ASP A 58 23.88 -1.03 4.49
C ASP A 58 23.12 -1.08 5.83
N VAL A 59 21.95 -0.46 5.90
CA VAL A 59 21.02 -0.53 7.04
C VAL A 59 20.29 -1.87 7.06
N MET A 60 19.96 -2.43 5.89
CA MET A 60 19.20 -3.68 5.74
C MET A 60 20.03 -4.95 6.00
N ARG A 61 21.37 -4.89 5.85
CA ARG A 61 22.24 -6.05 6.06
C ARG A 61 22.16 -6.59 7.48
N GLY A 62 22.13 -7.92 7.60
CA GLY A 62 22.13 -8.63 8.89
C GLY A 62 20.79 -8.63 9.61
N TYR A 63 19.70 -8.23 8.93
CA TYR A 63 18.33 -8.50 9.32
C TYR A 63 17.81 -9.72 8.57
N ASP A 64 16.85 -10.44 9.16
CA ASP A 64 16.21 -11.58 8.49
C ASP A 64 15.20 -11.09 7.45
N VAL A 65 14.43 -10.06 7.82
CA VAL A 65 13.38 -9.47 6.97
C VAL A 65 13.33 -7.96 7.19
N VAL A 66 13.07 -7.23 6.12
CA VAL A 66 12.75 -5.80 6.14
C VAL A 66 11.26 -5.61 5.91
N SER A 67 10.62 -4.78 6.74
CA SER A 67 9.27 -4.28 6.53
C SER A 67 9.34 -2.85 6.00
N GLY A 68 8.98 -2.65 4.74
CA GLY A 68 8.93 -1.35 4.09
C GLY A 68 7.59 -0.64 4.30
N SER A 69 7.61 0.47 5.03
CA SER A 69 6.45 1.34 5.32
C SER A 69 6.76 2.82 5.03
N LEU A 70 7.58 3.06 4.01
CA LEU A 70 7.92 4.39 3.52
C LEU A 70 6.86 4.89 2.52
N PRO A 71 6.82 6.22 2.23
CA PRO A 71 5.99 6.75 1.15
C PRO A 71 6.25 6.05 -0.20
N GLY A 72 5.20 5.89 -1.01
CA GLY A 72 5.23 5.13 -2.28
C GLY A 72 6.39 5.47 -3.21
N ARG A 73 6.80 6.74 -3.27
CA ARG A 73 7.96 7.20 -4.07
C ARG A 73 9.29 6.50 -3.76
N PHE A 74 9.40 5.83 -2.62
CA PHE A 74 10.60 5.08 -2.23
C PHE A 74 10.48 3.57 -2.49
N GLY A 75 9.30 3.04 -2.82
CA GLY A 75 9.06 1.60 -2.89
C GLY A 75 10.00 0.86 -3.83
N MET A 76 10.15 1.33 -5.07
CA MET A 76 11.08 0.73 -6.03
C MET A 76 12.55 0.82 -5.57
N LYS A 77 12.95 1.93 -4.93
CA LYS A 77 14.29 2.05 -4.33
C LYS A 77 14.48 1.00 -3.23
N VAL A 78 13.51 0.83 -2.35
CA VAL A 78 13.57 -0.14 -1.24
C VAL A 78 13.73 -1.57 -1.77
N ILE A 79 12.98 -1.96 -2.82
CA ILE A 79 13.12 -3.29 -3.43
C ILE A 79 14.55 -3.51 -3.97
N LYS A 80 15.09 -2.55 -4.73
CA LYS A 80 16.45 -2.66 -5.30
C LYS A 80 17.53 -2.71 -4.22
N GLU A 81 17.38 -1.92 -3.16
CA GLU A 81 18.32 -1.90 -2.04
C GLU A 81 18.23 -3.20 -1.21
N ALA A 82 17.05 -3.80 -1.09
CA ALA A 82 16.87 -5.11 -0.46
C ALA A 82 17.56 -6.23 -1.27
N CYS A 83 17.44 -6.20 -2.61
CA CYS A 83 18.19 -7.08 -3.50
C CYS A 83 19.70 -6.93 -3.30
N ALA A 84 20.20 -5.69 -3.26
CA ALA A 84 21.62 -5.41 -3.02
C ALA A 84 22.11 -5.78 -1.61
N ALA A 85 21.20 -5.84 -0.63
CA ALA A 85 21.49 -6.28 0.73
C ALA A 85 21.47 -7.81 0.88
N GLY A 86 20.76 -8.51 -0.02
CA GLY A 86 20.44 -9.94 0.14
C GLY A 86 19.47 -10.20 1.29
N THR A 87 18.52 -9.28 1.52
CA THR A 87 17.54 -9.37 2.62
C THR A 87 16.12 -9.44 2.09
N ASP A 88 15.31 -10.36 2.64
CA ASP A 88 13.89 -10.49 2.30
C ASP A 88 13.11 -9.21 2.64
N LEU A 89 12.08 -8.92 1.85
CA LEU A 89 11.31 -7.68 1.94
C LEU A 89 9.80 -7.95 1.91
N VAL A 90 9.09 -7.34 2.84
CA VAL A 90 7.64 -7.14 2.79
C VAL A 90 7.38 -5.64 2.74
N ASP A 91 6.79 -5.13 1.67
CA ASP A 91 6.62 -3.69 1.45
C ASP A 91 5.15 -3.35 1.22
N ASN A 92 4.66 -2.36 1.97
CA ASN A 92 3.28 -1.88 1.88
C ASN A 92 3.18 -0.48 1.24
N SER A 93 4.25 0.01 0.62
CA SER A 93 4.29 1.33 0.00
C SER A 93 3.49 1.33 -1.30
N PHE A 94 2.73 2.39 -1.55
CA PHE A 94 1.90 2.48 -2.76
C PHE A 94 2.70 3.03 -3.95
N MET A 95 3.72 2.29 -4.36
CA MET A 95 4.70 2.73 -5.37
C MET A 95 4.08 2.96 -6.75
N PRO A 96 4.49 4.00 -7.49
CA PRO A 96 4.01 4.24 -8.84
C PRO A 96 4.54 3.24 -9.87
N GLU A 97 5.72 2.69 -9.63
CA GLU A 97 6.36 1.76 -10.56
C GLU A 97 5.67 0.38 -10.57
N ASP A 98 5.87 -0.34 -11.68
CA ASP A 98 5.58 -1.77 -11.77
C ASP A 98 6.73 -2.55 -11.12
N PHE A 99 6.46 -3.19 -9.97
CA PHE A 99 7.45 -4.01 -9.26
C PHE A 99 7.85 -5.28 -10.04
N TYR A 100 7.09 -5.68 -11.06
CA TYR A 100 7.53 -6.77 -11.95
C TYR A 100 8.72 -6.38 -12.84
N SER A 101 9.02 -5.09 -12.98
CA SER A 101 10.20 -4.63 -13.73
C SER A 101 11.54 -5.03 -13.09
N VAL A 102 11.54 -5.47 -11.83
CA VAL A 102 12.72 -5.93 -11.09
C VAL A 102 12.66 -7.42 -10.72
N GLU A 103 11.81 -8.19 -11.41
CA GLU A 103 11.59 -9.61 -11.10
C GLU A 103 12.87 -10.45 -11.23
N GLU A 104 13.71 -10.18 -12.25
CA GLU A 104 14.96 -10.90 -12.46
C GLU A 104 16.02 -10.51 -11.42
N GLU A 105 16.12 -9.22 -11.06
CA GLU A 105 17.02 -8.76 -10.00
C GLU A 105 16.68 -9.40 -8.63
N VAL A 106 15.39 -9.57 -8.34
CA VAL A 106 14.93 -10.27 -7.12
C VAL A 106 15.33 -11.75 -7.15
N LYS A 107 15.17 -12.43 -8.29
CA LYS A 107 15.57 -13.83 -8.47
C LYS A 107 17.09 -14.00 -8.34
N ASP A 108 17.86 -13.14 -8.99
CA ASP A 108 19.33 -13.17 -8.97
C ASP A 108 19.89 -12.90 -7.57
N ALA A 109 19.25 -12.01 -6.80
CA ALA A 109 19.60 -11.76 -5.41
C ALA A 109 19.23 -12.94 -4.48
N GLY A 110 18.36 -13.85 -4.92
CA GLY A 110 17.93 -15.01 -4.13
C GLY A 110 17.07 -14.65 -2.91
N ILE A 111 16.34 -13.53 -2.97
CA ILE A 111 15.48 -13.05 -1.88
C ILE A 111 13.99 -13.19 -2.21
N THR A 112 13.16 -13.13 -1.17
CA THR A 112 11.71 -13.02 -1.31
C THR A 112 11.27 -11.58 -1.17
N VAL A 113 10.49 -11.08 -2.14
CA VAL A 113 9.87 -9.76 -2.09
C VAL A 113 8.35 -9.90 -2.17
N VAL A 114 7.65 -9.36 -1.18
CA VAL A 114 6.18 -9.25 -1.13
C VAL A 114 5.81 -7.76 -1.22
N PRO A 115 5.63 -7.22 -2.44
CA PRO A 115 5.18 -5.84 -2.61
C PRO A 115 3.69 -5.72 -2.35
N ASP A 116 3.20 -4.48 -2.24
CA ASP A 116 1.77 -4.17 -2.07
C ASP A 116 1.13 -4.94 -0.89
N ALA A 117 1.87 -5.17 0.20
CA ALA A 117 1.45 -5.95 1.37
C ALA A 117 0.58 -5.13 2.35
N GLY A 118 -0.42 -4.40 1.84
CA GLY A 118 -1.31 -3.53 2.61
C GLY A 118 -2.73 -4.07 2.77
N VAL A 119 -3.69 -3.15 2.91
CA VAL A 119 -5.13 -3.47 2.87
C VAL A 119 -5.61 -3.55 1.42
N ALA A 120 -5.35 -2.50 0.65
CA ALA A 120 -5.61 -2.42 -0.78
C ALA A 120 -4.62 -1.43 -1.41
N PRO A 121 -3.72 -1.89 -2.30
CA PRO A 121 -3.49 -3.29 -2.64
C PRO A 121 -2.97 -4.10 -1.44
N GLY A 122 -3.18 -5.42 -1.45
CA GLY A 122 -2.74 -6.35 -0.40
C GLY A 122 -3.80 -7.35 0.01
N LEU A 123 -4.46 -7.15 1.16
CA LEU A 123 -5.55 -8.02 1.63
C LEU A 123 -6.64 -8.20 0.57
N SER A 124 -7.04 -7.13 -0.13
CA SER A 124 -7.97 -7.19 -1.26
C SER A 124 -7.49 -8.18 -2.33
N ASN A 125 -6.21 -8.09 -2.71
CA ASN A 125 -5.60 -8.93 -3.73
C ASN A 125 -5.48 -10.39 -3.28
N ILE A 126 -5.15 -10.63 -2.00
CA ILE A 126 -5.08 -11.98 -1.42
C ILE A 126 -6.47 -12.63 -1.45
N ILE A 127 -7.52 -11.91 -1.06
CA ILE A 127 -8.90 -12.41 -1.09
C ILE A 127 -9.30 -12.81 -2.51
N VAL A 128 -9.06 -11.94 -3.50
CA VAL A 128 -9.36 -12.24 -4.91
C VAL A 128 -8.54 -13.42 -5.41
N GLY A 129 -7.24 -13.47 -5.10
CA GLY A 129 -6.36 -14.59 -5.46
C GLY A 129 -6.84 -15.93 -4.89
N HIS A 130 -7.34 -15.94 -3.65
CA HIS A 130 -7.92 -17.14 -3.02
C HIS A 130 -9.24 -17.58 -3.67
N VAL A 131 -10.08 -16.64 -4.10
CA VAL A 131 -11.29 -16.97 -4.87
C VAL A 131 -10.90 -17.55 -6.23
N TYR A 132 -9.96 -16.90 -6.92
CA TYR A 132 -9.46 -17.34 -8.22
C TYR A 132 -8.84 -18.75 -8.16
N SER A 133 -8.07 -19.07 -7.12
CA SER A 133 -7.46 -20.41 -6.97
C SER A 133 -8.48 -21.54 -6.81
N LYS A 134 -9.71 -21.23 -6.37
CA LYS A 134 -10.80 -22.20 -6.19
C LYS A 134 -11.70 -22.34 -7.39
N TYR A 135 -11.98 -21.23 -8.08
CA TYR A 135 -12.99 -21.19 -9.13
C TYR A 135 -12.43 -21.01 -10.55
N GLY A 136 -11.14 -20.68 -10.68
CA GLY A 136 -10.52 -20.36 -11.97
C GLY A 136 -10.99 -19.02 -12.50
N GLU A 137 -11.18 -18.93 -13.82
CA GLU A 137 -11.59 -17.70 -14.51
C GLU A 137 -12.88 -17.12 -13.94
N LEU A 138 -12.86 -15.82 -13.66
CA LEU A 138 -13.97 -15.10 -13.05
C LEU A 138 -14.69 -14.24 -14.10
N ASP A 139 -16.02 -14.06 -13.97
CA ASP A 139 -16.71 -13.09 -14.85
C ASP A 139 -16.41 -11.65 -14.40
N THR A 140 -16.60 -11.34 -13.12
CA THR A 140 -16.44 -9.97 -12.61
C THR A 140 -15.77 -9.95 -11.24
N VAL A 141 -14.79 -9.06 -11.07
CA VAL A 141 -14.13 -8.72 -9.80
C VAL A 141 -14.36 -7.22 -9.54
N ASP A 142 -15.15 -6.89 -8.52
CA ASP A 142 -15.44 -5.52 -8.11
C ASP A 142 -14.97 -5.31 -6.66
N ILE A 143 -13.80 -4.68 -6.50
CA ILE A 143 -13.23 -4.38 -5.19
C ILE A 143 -13.65 -2.97 -4.80
N LYS A 144 -14.32 -2.83 -3.65
CA LYS A 144 -14.68 -1.53 -3.07
C LYS A 144 -14.05 -1.42 -1.68
N VAL A 145 -13.14 -0.47 -1.51
CA VAL A 145 -12.35 -0.31 -0.27
C VAL A 145 -12.32 1.15 0.16
N GLY A 146 -12.43 1.42 1.45
CA GLY A 146 -12.29 2.79 1.95
C GLY A 146 -12.00 2.84 3.43
N GLY A 147 -11.02 3.67 3.79
CA GLY A 147 -10.80 4.11 5.16
C GLY A 147 -11.57 5.41 5.40
N LEU A 148 -12.69 5.33 6.12
CA LEU A 148 -13.58 6.45 6.37
C LEU A 148 -13.59 6.82 7.85
N PRO A 149 -13.76 8.12 8.20
CA PRO A 149 -14.20 8.46 9.54
C PRO A 149 -15.60 7.90 9.81
N GLU A 150 -15.93 7.66 11.08
CA GLU A 150 -17.24 7.11 11.49
C GLU A 150 -18.41 8.04 11.13
N SER A 151 -18.15 9.31 10.87
CA SER A 151 -19.13 10.29 10.41
C SER A 151 -18.55 11.20 9.32
N ASN A 152 -19.42 11.77 8.49
CA ASN A 152 -19.04 12.68 7.42
C ASN A 152 -18.67 14.07 7.97
N ILE A 153 -17.39 14.26 8.29
CA ILE A 153 -16.88 15.52 8.87
C ILE A 153 -16.42 16.47 7.73
N PRO A 154 -17.01 17.67 7.59
CA PRO A 154 -16.60 18.66 6.59
C PRO A 154 -15.13 19.12 6.74
N PRO A 155 -14.49 19.65 5.67
CA PRO A 155 -15.09 19.89 4.35
C PRO A 155 -15.06 18.67 3.43
N LEU A 156 -14.07 17.78 3.57
CA LEU A 156 -13.86 16.67 2.64
C LEU A 156 -14.53 15.35 3.06
N GLY A 157 -15.01 15.22 4.31
CA GLY A 157 -15.49 13.92 4.80
C GLY A 157 -14.37 12.89 4.90
N TYR A 158 -13.11 13.32 5.05
CA TYR A 158 -11.96 12.43 5.00
C TYR A 158 -10.98 12.71 6.14
N LYS A 159 -10.35 11.65 6.65
CA LYS A 159 -9.26 11.72 7.62
C LYS A 159 -8.05 11.04 7.01
N VAL A 160 -6.88 11.65 7.16
CA VAL A 160 -5.61 11.06 6.72
C VAL A 160 -5.31 9.84 7.60
N LEU A 161 -5.20 8.67 6.97
CA LEU A 161 -4.93 7.39 7.64
C LEU A 161 -3.53 6.84 7.32
N PHE A 162 -2.93 7.28 6.22
CA PHE A 162 -1.62 6.88 5.72
C PHE A 162 -0.93 8.09 5.04
N SER A 163 0.12 7.85 4.25
CA SER A 163 0.85 8.92 3.54
C SER A 163 -0.11 9.88 2.82
N PRO A 164 -0.09 11.19 3.15
CA PRO A 164 -0.91 12.18 2.44
C PRO A 164 -0.60 12.28 0.94
N MET A 165 0.67 12.08 0.57
CA MET A 165 1.09 12.09 -0.83
C MET A 165 0.48 10.90 -1.57
N ASP A 166 0.57 9.71 -0.97
CA ASP A 166 0.00 8.50 -1.56
C ASP A 166 -1.53 8.58 -1.62
N THR A 167 -2.17 9.28 -0.68
CA THR A 167 -3.60 9.61 -0.74
C THR A 167 -3.91 10.49 -1.96
N LEU A 168 -3.09 11.52 -2.23
CA LEU A 168 -3.27 12.37 -3.40
C LEU A 168 -3.07 11.58 -4.69
N ASP A 169 -2.12 10.65 -4.68
CA ASP A 169 -1.82 9.79 -5.83
C ASP A 169 -3.01 8.89 -6.23
N GLU A 170 -3.97 8.62 -5.33
CA GLU A 170 -5.23 7.94 -5.68
C GLU A 170 -6.09 8.76 -6.67
N TYR A 171 -5.93 10.09 -6.67
CA TYR A 171 -6.72 11.01 -7.49
C TYR A 171 -6.00 11.52 -8.74
N THR A 172 -4.69 11.27 -8.86
CA THR A 172 -3.86 11.84 -9.93
C THR A 172 -3.23 10.78 -10.84
N ARG A 173 -3.04 9.54 -10.37
CA ARG A 173 -2.46 8.47 -11.19
C ARG A 173 -3.50 7.83 -12.11
N GLU A 174 -3.09 7.53 -13.34
CA GLU A 174 -3.88 6.67 -14.24
C GLU A 174 -4.18 5.34 -13.54
N VAL A 175 -5.39 4.83 -13.76
CA VAL A 175 -5.86 3.60 -13.14
C VAL A 175 -6.02 2.54 -14.21
N GLU A 176 -5.58 1.32 -13.92
CA GLU A 176 -5.79 0.18 -14.79
C GLU A 176 -7.03 -0.59 -14.34
N VAL A 177 -7.91 -0.88 -15.29
CA VAL A 177 -9.09 -1.73 -15.09
C VAL A 177 -9.15 -2.78 -16.20
N VAL A 178 -9.83 -3.89 -15.96
CA VAL A 178 -10.11 -4.89 -16.99
C VAL A 178 -11.55 -4.74 -17.44
N LYS A 179 -11.77 -4.55 -18.75
CA LYS A 179 -13.09 -4.56 -19.38
C LYS A 179 -13.10 -5.53 -20.55
N ASN A 180 -14.05 -6.46 -20.56
CA ASN A 180 -14.14 -7.52 -21.57
C ASN A 180 -12.82 -8.27 -21.82
N GLY A 181 -12.11 -8.62 -20.74
CA GLY A 181 -10.86 -9.36 -20.76
C GLY A 181 -9.63 -8.55 -21.21
N LYS A 182 -9.78 -7.24 -21.42
CA LYS A 182 -8.68 -6.35 -21.83
C LYS A 182 -8.37 -5.35 -20.73
N VAL A 183 -7.08 -5.20 -20.43
CA VAL A 183 -6.58 -4.12 -19.58
C VAL A 183 -6.73 -2.80 -20.35
N ILE A 184 -7.36 -1.82 -19.71
CA ILE A 184 -7.50 -0.47 -20.23
C ILE A 184 -7.10 0.53 -19.14
N ARG A 185 -6.67 1.71 -19.57
CA ARG A 185 -6.38 2.83 -18.67
C ARG A 185 -7.58 3.76 -18.60
N GLU A 186 -7.91 4.18 -17.40
CA GLU A 186 -8.96 5.15 -17.11
C GLU A 186 -8.38 6.30 -16.29
N LYS A 187 -9.16 7.39 -16.19
CA LYS A 187 -8.82 8.48 -15.27
C LYS A 187 -9.24 8.08 -13.85
N PRO A 188 -8.45 8.47 -12.83
CA PRO A 188 -8.87 8.29 -11.44
C PRO A 188 -10.16 9.05 -11.17
N GLY A 189 -11.03 8.51 -10.32
CA GLY A 189 -12.30 9.14 -10.01
C GLY A 189 -13.41 8.93 -11.04
N GLU A 190 -13.15 8.21 -12.14
CA GLU A 190 -14.20 7.77 -13.07
C GLU A 190 -14.92 6.52 -12.55
N GLY A 191 -16.01 6.12 -13.22
CA GLY A 191 -16.79 4.94 -12.83
C GLY A 191 -17.50 5.10 -11.49
N ILE A 192 -17.98 6.32 -11.19
CA ILE A 192 -18.63 6.64 -9.92
C ILE A 192 -19.89 5.79 -9.74
N GLU A 193 -19.97 5.13 -8.60
CA GLU A 193 -21.15 4.42 -8.12
C GLU A 193 -21.61 5.01 -6.80
N TYR A 194 -22.92 5.24 -6.67
CA TYR A 194 -23.52 5.71 -5.43
C TYR A 194 -24.24 4.58 -4.73
N PHE A 195 -24.05 4.48 -3.41
CA PHE A 195 -24.73 3.50 -2.59
C PHE A 195 -24.90 4.01 -1.15
N PHE A 196 -25.71 3.29 -0.38
CA PHE A 196 -26.03 3.65 1.00
C PHE A 196 -25.64 2.52 1.93
N VAL A 197 -25.01 2.85 3.05
CA VAL A 197 -24.67 1.90 4.11
C VAL A 197 -25.32 2.35 5.41
N ASN A 198 -26.15 1.48 6.00
CA ASN A 198 -26.78 1.72 7.29
C ASN A 198 -25.69 2.05 8.35
N GLY A 199 -25.87 3.16 9.06
CA GLY A 199 -24.93 3.66 10.07
C GLY A 199 -23.85 4.62 9.53
N LEU A 200 -23.49 4.56 8.24
CA LEU A 200 -22.53 5.49 7.62
C LEU A 200 -23.22 6.55 6.74
N GLY A 201 -24.29 6.19 6.04
CA GLY A 201 -25.04 7.08 5.16
C GLY A 201 -24.70 6.90 3.69
N SER A 202 -24.79 7.99 2.91
CA SER A 202 -24.57 7.99 1.46
C SER A 202 -23.09 8.02 1.11
N LEU A 203 -22.66 7.03 0.32
CA LEU A 203 -21.29 6.84 -0.13
C LEU A 203 -21.19 6.89 -1.65
N GLU A 204 -19.98 7.10 -2.13
CA GLU A 204 -19.60 6.95 -3.52
C GLU A 204 -18.34 6.09 -3.63
N ALA A 205 -18.22 5.33 -4.71
CA ALA A 205 -17.01 4.58 -5.05
C ALA A 205 -16.59 4.90 -6.48
N PHE A 206 -15.28 5.05 -6.73
CA PHE A 206 -14.73 5.40 -8.04
C PHE A 206 -13.38 4.73 -8.26
N TYR A 207 -12.98 4.56 -9.52
CA TYR A 207 -11.77 3.81 -9.86
C TYR A 207 -10.50 4.41 -9.23
N THR A 208 -9.69 3.53 -8.65
CA THR A 208 -8.36 3.78 -8.11
C THR A 208 -7.43 2.63 -8.46
N ASN A 209 -6.11 2.86 -8.38
CA ASN A 209 -5.12 1.93 -8.93
C ASN A 209 -4.66 0.84 -7.93
N GLY A 210 -5.57 -0.01 -7.46
CA GLY A 210 -5.21 -1.10 -6.54
C GLY A 210 -5.27 -2.52 -7.11
N LEU A 211 -5.66 -2.70 -8.38
CA LEU A 211 -5.61 -4.03 -9.00
C LEU A 211 -4.19 -4.61 -9.02
N ARG A 212 -3.19 -3.82 -9.42
CA ARG A 212 -1.77 -4.13 -9.27
C ARG A 212 -1.43 -5.58 -9.69
N SER A 213 -0.95 -6.41 -8.76
CA SER A 213 -0.62 -7.83 -9.02
C SER A 213 -1.79 -8.65 -9.60
N LEU A 214 -3.05 -8.28 -9.33
CA LEU A 214 -4.21 -8.99 -9.89
C LEU A 214 -4.24 -8.95 -11.41
N ILE A 215 -3.80 -7.85 -12.04
CA ILE A 215 -3.81 -7.69 -13.50
C ILE A 215 -3.01 -8.80 -14.20
N ARG A 216 -1.87 -9.20 -13.60
CA ARG A 216 -1.00 -10.26 -14.13
C ARG A 216 -1.46 -11.66 -13.72
N ASN A 217 -2.03 -11.81 -12.52
CA ASN A 217 -2.22 -13.13 -11.90
C ASN A 217 -3.67 -13.66 -11.90
N VAL A 218 -4.67 -12.81 -12.17
CA VAL A 218 -6.09 -13.20 -12.15
C VAL A 218 -6.71 -12.98 -13.52
N ARG A 219 -7.37 -14.02 -14.05
CA ARG A 219 -8.16 -13.93 -15.28
C ARG A 219 -9.61 -13.61 -14.91
N ALA A 220 -10.06 -12.42 -15.31
CA ALA A 220 -11.44 -12.01 -15.17
C ALA A 220 -11.93 -11.26 -16.42
N ARG A 221 -13.20 -11.40 -16.79
CA ARG A 221 -13.78 -10.63 -17.90
C ARG A 221 -13.89 -9.14 -17.54
N ASN A 222 -14.28 -8.81 -16.32
CA ASN A 222 -14.26 -7.45 -15.81
C ASN A 222 -13.56 -7.41 -14.43
N MET A 223 -12.70 -6.43 -14.21
CA MET A 223 -12.00 -6.27 -12.93
C MET A 223 -11.73 -4.81 -12.66
N ALA A 224 -12.09 -4.33 -11.47
CA ALA A 224 -11.81 -2.96 -11.04
C ALA A 224 -11.62 -2.90 -9.52
N GLU A 225 -10.74 -2.01 -9.09
CA GLU A 225 -10.72 -1.54 -7.70
C GLU A 225 -11.28 -0.11 -7.66
N LYS A 226 -12.07 0.15 -6.62
CA LYS A 226 -12.71 1.42 -6.36
C LYS A 226 -12.50 1.86 -4.92
N THR A 227 -12.13 3.12 -4.77
CA THR A 227 -12.04 3.76 -3.46
C THR A 227 -13.40 4.30 -3.04
N ILE A 228 -13.84 3.96 -1.84
CA ILE A 228 -15.05 4.45 -1.21
C ILE A 228 -14.77 5.77 -0.47
N ARG A 229 -15.66 6.75 -0.66
CA ARG A 229 -15.72 8.03 0.07
C ARG A 229 -17.15 8.38 0.43
N PHE A 230 -17.34 9.35 1.33
CA PHE A 230 -18.66 9.97 1.48
C PHE A 230 -19.06 10.68 0.20
N ARG A 231 -20.36 10.65 -0.12
CA ARG A 231 -20.88 11.25 -1.35
C ARG A 231 -20.48 12.73 -1.48
N GLY A 232 -20.08 13.12 -2.69
CA GLY A 232 -19.62 14.47 -3.04
C GLY A 232 -18.15 14.72 -2.73
N HIS A 233 -17.37 13.69 -2.40
CA HIS A 233 -15.94 13.84 -2.13
C HIS A 233 -15.16 14.08 -3.41
N MET A 234 -15.36 13.25 -4.44
CA MET A 234 -14.63 13.34 -5.71
C MET A 234 -14.91 14.66 -6.43
N GLU A 235 -16.13 15.20 -6.31
CA GLU A 235 -16.47 16.53 -6.81
C GLU A 235 -15.60 17.61 -6.15
N LYS A 236 -15.46 17.57 -4.82
CA LYS A 236 -14.59 18.52 -4.08
C LYS A 236 -13.12 18.35 -4.46
N ILE A 237 -12.66 17.12 -4.65
CA ILE A 237 -11.28 16.87 -5.11
C ILE A 237 -11.06 17.43 -6.51
N ARG A 238 -12.00 17.24 -7.44
CA ARG A 238 -11.95 17.82 -8.80
C ARG A 238 -11.90 19.35 -8.79
N MET A 239 -12.50 20.01 -7.81
CA MET A 239 -12.38 21.47 -7.66
C MET A 239 -11.01 21.95 -7.17
N LEU A 240 -10.23 21.07 -6.52
CA LEU A 240 -8.93 21.41 -5.93
C LEU A 240 -7.74 21.10 -6.86
N MET A 241 -7.96 20.33 -7.94
CA MET A 241 -6.97 19.98 -8.95
C MET A 241 -7.04 20.92 -10.14
#